data_AF-A0A849HV07-F1
#
_entry.id   AF-A0A849HV07-F1
#
_cell.length_a   1.000
_cell.length_b   1.000
_cell.length_c   1.000
_cell.angle_alpha   90.00
_cell.angle_beta   90.00
_cell.angle_gamma   90.00
#
_symmetry.space_group_name_H-M   'P 1'
#
loop_
_entity.id
_entity.type
_entity.pdbx_description
1 polymer ?
#
loop_
_entity_poly.entity_id
_entity_poly.type
_entity_poly.pdbx_seq_one_letter_code
_entity_poly.pdbx_strand_id
1 'polypeptide(L)'
;MTVKHCKLIGVPVQEGAGRLGCEMGPSSLRTAGLAAAITGLGHRLSDLGNLSAPPASQVHHPNPALKNLPEISAWVSLLSQAAYDASAEGMPIFMGGDHSIAAGTVAGIARRAAEAGRPLFMLWLDAHPDFHSLESTVSGNIHGTPVAYLTGQAGFGGGLPPLQATVDPKRVAMLGIRSVDPAERLALAHCGVSVFDMRAIDEHGIAPLLSRFLDRVAAEGGLLHVSLDVDFLDPSIAPAVGTTVQGGATFREAHLVMEMLHDSALVSSLDIVELNPFLDERGRTATLLVGLVASLLGRRVMDRPTWSF
;
A
#
# COMPACT_ATOMS: atom_id res chain seq x y z
N MET A 1 11.51 -18.38 13.52
CA MET A 1 11.22 -17.11 12.85
C MET A 1 12.47 -16.26 12.81
N THR A 2 12.73 -15.58 11.70
CA THR A 2 13.80 -14.58 11.62
C THR A 2 13.31 -13.30 12.31
N VAL A 3 14.04 -12.84 13.31
CA VAL A 3 13.71 -11.59 14.02
C VAL A 3 13.91 -10.42 13.06
N LYS A 4 12.82 -9.72 12.71
CA LYS A 4 12.86 -8.47 11.94
C LYS A 4 12.97 -7.28 12.89
N HIS A 5 13.59 -6.20 12.39
CA HIS A 5 13.44 -4.87 12.97
C HIS A 5 12.40 -4.13 12.15
N CYS A 6 11.21 -3.91 12.71
CA CYS A 6 10.14 -3.17 12.08
C CYS A 6 10.24 -1.69 12.47
N LYS A 7 10.04 -0.81 11.50
CA LYS A 7 10.00 0.64 11.73
C LYS A 7 8.60 1.15 11.38
N LEU A 8 7.86 1.68 12.35
CA LEU A 8 6.56 2.28 12.08
C LEU A 8 6.75 3.75 11.72
N ILE A 9 6.12 4.18 10.62
CA ILE A 9 6.11 5.58 10.18
C ILE A 9 4.65 5.96 9.93
N GLY A 10 4.14 6.93 10.68
CA GLY A 10 2.81 7.48 10.44
C GLY A 10 2.83 8.56 9.36
N VAL A 11 1.92 8.46 8.41
CA VAL A 11 1.81 9.34 7.24
C VAL A 11 0.37 9.84 7.15
N PRO A 12 -0.02 10.86 7.94
CA PRO A 12 -1.41 11.31 8.07
C PRO A 12 -1.86 12.19 6.88
N VAL A 13 -1.75 11.66 5.67
CA VAL A 13 -2.15 12.34 4.41
C VAL A 13 -3.63 12.05 4.13
N GLN A 14 -4.40 13.06 3.79
CA GLN A 14 -5.80 12.89 3.35
C GLN A 14 -6.17 13.79 2.16
N GLU A 15 -5.24 14.64 1.72
CA GLU A 15 -5.41 15.63 0.68
C GLU A 15 -5.60 14.99 -0.71
N GLY A 16 -5.18 13.75 -0.89
CA GLY A 16 -5.27 13.00 -2.13
C GLY A 16 -6.63 12.33 -2.33
N ALA A 17 -7.41 12.16 -1.27
CA ALA A 17 -8.74 11.54 -1.29
C ALA A 17 -9.89 12.55 -1.34
N GLY A 18 -11.06 12.09 -1.76
CA GLY A 18 -12.29 12.91 -1.79
C GLY A 18 -13.01 13.00 -0.43
N ARG A 19 -12.71 12.11 0.52
CA ARG A 19 -13.37 12.01 1.82
C ARG A 19 -12.36 12.10 2.95
N LEU A 20 -12.58 13.07 3.85
CA LEU A 20 -11.71 13.29 5.01
C LEU A 20 -11.77 12.12 6.01
N GLY A 21 -10.68 11.97 6.77
CA GLY A 21 -10.61 11.11 7.96
C GLY A 21 -9.55 10.02 7.91
N CYS A 22 -8.99 9.69 6.74
CA CYS A 22 -7.89 8.72 6.64
C CYS A 22 -6.59 9.23 7.30
N GLU A 23 -6.43 10.54 7.53
CA GLU A 23 -5.32 11.09 8.35
C GLU A 23 -5.27 10.50 9.77
N MET A 24 -6.39 9.97 10.29
CA MET A 24 -6.48 9.33 11.60
C MET A 24 -6.02 7.87 11.58
N GLY A 25 -5.82 7.27 10.40
CA GLY A 25 -5.36 5.89 10.20
C GLY A 25 -4.13 5.51 11.05
N PRO A 26 -3.05 6.30 11.06
CA PRO A 26 -1.85 6.00 11.86
C PRO A 26 -2.15 5.92 13.36
N SER A 27 -2.95 6.85 13.90
CA SER A 27 -3.33 6.86 15.31
C SER A 27 -4.24 5.67 15.64
N SER A 28 -5.13 5.29 14.72
CA SER A 28 -6.02 4.14 14.89
C SER A 28 -5.27 2.81 14.91
N LEU A 29 -4.30 2.61 14.02
CA LEU A 29 -3.45 1.41 14.02
C LEU A 29 -2.61 1.30 15.30
N ARG A 30 -2.08 2.43 15.80
CA ARG A 30 -1.41 2.45 17.11
C ARG A 30 -2.36 2.08 18.24
N THR A 31 -3.57 2.66 18.24
CA THR A 31 -4.60 2.39 19.25
C THR A 31 -5.08 0.93 19.22
N ALA A 32 -5.19 0.34 18.03
CA ALA A 32 -5.52 -1.07 17.84
C ALA A 32 -4.39 -2.04 18.26
N GLY A 33 -3.24 -1.52 18.69
CA GLY A 33 -2.16 -2.32 19.27
C GLY A 33 -1.16 -2.89 18.27
N LEU A 34 -0.96 -2.24 17.11
CA LEU A 34 0.02 -2.69 16.11
C LEU A 34 1.42 -2.93 16.71
N ALA A 35 1.90 -1.97 17.52
CA ALA A 35 3.20 -2.07 18.18
C ALA A 35 3.30 -3.31 19.08
N ALA A 36 2.26 -3.57 19.89
CA ALA A 36 2.20 -4.73 20.77
C ALA A 36 2.09 -6.05 19.99
N ALA A 37 1.36 -6.05 18.87
CA ALA A 37 1.27 -7.22 18.00
C ALA A 37 2.63 -7.60 17.39
N ILE A 38 3.43 -6.61 16.98
CA ILE A 38 4.77 -6.81 16.42
C ILE A 38 5.75 -7.30 17.50
N THR A 39 5.83 -6.62 18.64
CA THR A 39 6.78 -6.98 19.70
C THR A 39 6.40 -8.30 20.39
N GLY A 40 5.10 -8.61 20.49
CA GLY A 40 4.61 -9.88 21.00
C GLY A 40 5.03 -11.10 20.15
N LEU A 41 5.39 -10.90 18.88
CA LEU A 41 5.97 -11.92 17.99
C LEU A 41 7.51 -12.02 18.12
N GLY A 42 8.13 -11.24 19.01
CA GLY A 42 9.58 -11.23 19.24
C GLY A 42 10.38 -10.37 18.25
N HIS A 43 9.72 -9.52 17.47
CA HIS A 43 10.39 -8.56 16.59
C HIS A 43 10.87 -7.31 17.34
N ARG A 44 11.92 -6.69 16.84
CA ARG A 44 12.33 -5.35 17.30
C ARG A 44 11.45 -4.30 16.64
N LEU A 45 11.13 -3.24 17.37
CA LEU A 45 10.27 -2.16 16.89
C LEU A 45 10.92 -0.80 17.15
N SER A 46 10.86 0.08 16.16
CA SER A 46 11.05 1.52 16.34
C SER A 46 9.84 2.25 15.77
N ASP A 47 9.10 2.97 16.61
CA ASP A 47 8.06 3.89 16.12
C ASP A 47 8.70 5.26 15.89
N LEU A 48 8.73 5.69 14.64
CA LEU A 48 9.37 6.95 14.22
C LEU A 48 8.40 8.13 14.29
N GLY A 49 7.19 7.93 14.84
CA GLY A 49 6.18 8.98 14.97
C GLY A 49 5.42 9.25 13.68
N ASN A 50 4.83 10.43 13.59
CA ASN A 50 4.17 10.90 12.37
C ASN A 50 5.09 11.86 11.62
N LEU A 51 5.09 11.76 10.30
CA LEU A 51 5.66 12.77 9.43
C LEU A 51 4.71 13.97 9.34
N SER A 52 5.29 15.14 9.04
CA SER A 52 4.57 16.37 8.77
C SER A 52 5.10 16.96 7.47
N ALA A 53 4.23 17.21 6.49
CA ALA A 53 4.64 17.81 5.23
C ALA A 53 5.27 19.20 5.45
N PRO A 54 6.31 19.53 4.67
CA PRO A 54 6.75 20.90 4.54
C PRO A 54 5.68 21.74 3.80
N PRO A 55 5.73 23.08 3.88
CA PRO A 55 4.89 23.94 3.07
C PRO A 55 5.01 23.60 1.58
N ALA A 56 3.86 23.55 0.90
CA ALA A 56 3.82 23.23 -0.52
C ALA A 56 4.41 24.36 -1.38
N SER A 57 5.20 23.99 -2.38
CA SER A 57 5.60 24.88 -3.47
C SER A 57 4.48 24.98 -4.50
N GLN A 58 4.41 26.10 -5.22
CA GLN A 58 3.43 26.22 -6.31
C GLN A 58 3.70 25.18 -7.40
N VAL A 59 2.66 24.43 -7.71
CA VAL A 59 2.63 23.44 -8.79
C VAL A 59 1.42 23.78 -9.67
N HIS A 60 1.65 23.93 -10.97
CA HIS A 60 0.59 24.23 -11.94
C HIS A 60 0.47 23.08 -12.93
N HIS A 61 -0.76 22.64 -13.18
CA HIS A 61 -1.05 21.60 -14.16
C HIS A 61 -2.27 22.02 -15.01
N PRO A 62 -2.31 21.69 -16.32
CA PRO A 62 -3.42 22.09 -17.20
C PRO A 62 -4.77 21.47 -16.84
N ASN A 63 -4.80 20.33 -16.16
CA ASN A 63 -6.04 19.71 -15.70
C ASN A 63 -6.60 20.46 -14.47
N PRO A 64 -7.73 21.20 -14.60
CA PRO A 64 -8.29 21.98 -13.51
C PRO A 64 -9.02 21.13 -12.46
N ALA A 65 -9.25 19.84 -12.72
CA ALA A 65 -9.91 18.96 -11.78
C ALA A 65 -9.01 18.60 -10.59
N LEU A 66 -7.69 18.60 -10.79
CA LEU A 66 -6.70 18.14 -9.81
C LEU A 66 -6.83 18.88 -8.47
N LYS A 67 -6.91 18.11 -7.40
CA LYS A 67 -7.07 18.60 -6.04
C LYS A 67 -5.76 18.47 -5.29
N ASN A 68 -5.40 19.52 -4.56
CA ASN A 68 -4.27 19.54 -3.62
C ASN A 68 -2.94 19.01 -4.20
N LEU A 69 -2.72 19.18 -5.51
CA LEU A 69 -1.51 18.71 -6.19
C LEU A 69 -0.22 19.30 -5.57
N PRO A 70 -0.14 20.61 -5.22
CA PRO A 70 1.00 21.17 -4.51
C PRO A 70 1.33 20.42 -3.21
N GLU A 71 0.33 20.15 -2.39
CA GLU A 71 0.45 19.46 -1.09
C GLU A 71 0.91 18.01 -1.29
N ILE A 72 0.30 17.29 -2.24
CA ILE A 72 0.69 15.92 -2.54
C ILE A 72 2.12 15.85 -3.10
N SER A 73 2.52 16.77 -3.98
CA SER A 73 3.90 16.82 -4.49
C SER A 73 4.93 17.04 -3.36
N ALA A 74 4.59 17.87 -2.36
CA ALA A 74 5.44 18.07 -1.18
C ALA A 74 5.53 16.79 -0.33
N TRP A 75 4.40 16.10 -0.11
CA TRP A 75 4.36 14.80 0.56
C TRP A 75 5.17 13.74 -0.16
N VAL A 76 5.03 13.60 -1.48
CA VAL A 76 5.80 12.63 -2.29
C VAL A 76 7.30 12.86 -2.15
N SER A 77 7.74 14.12 -2.17
CA SER A 77 9.16 14.47 -2.00
C SER A 77 9.68 14.09 -0.61
N LEU A 78 8.93 14.42 0.44
CA LEU A 78 9.28 14.04 1.82
C LEU A 78 9.31 12.53 2.01
N LEU A 79 8.27 11.83 1.53
CA LEU A 79 8.08 10.40 1.71
C LEU A 79 9.13 9.60 0.94
N SER A 80 9.51 10.02 -0.27
CA SER A 80 10.60 9.37 -1.01
C SER A 80 11.90 9.38 -0.22
N GLN A 81 12.24 10.50 0.42
CA GLN A 81 13.43 10.57 1.25
C GLN A 81 13.28 9.73 2.53
N ALA A 82 12.17 9.90 3.25
CA ALA A 82 11.91 9.17 4.50
C ALA A 82 11.89 7.64 4.29
N ALA A 83 11.30 7.17 3.20
CA ALA A 83 11.24 5.74 2.89
C ALA A 83 12.60 5.15 2.55
N TYR A 84 13.41 5.89 1.78
CA TYR A 84 14.78 5.50 1.51
C TYR A 84 15.62 5.42 2.80
N ASP A 85 15.50 6.40 3.69
CA ASP A 85 16.25 6.42 4.96
C ASP A 85 15.79 5.29 5.89
N ALA A 86 14.47 5.08 6.01
CA ALA A 86 13.91 4.02 6.84
C ALA A 86 14.30 2.62 6.34
N SER A 87 14.40 2.43 5.02
CA SER A 87 14.76 1.15 4.38
C SER A 87 16.23 0.72 4.53
N ALA A 88 17.11 1.59 5.04
CA ALA A 88 18.53 1.25 5.21
C ALA A 88 18.75 0.05 6.15
N GLU A 89 17.93 -0.05 7.20
CA GLU A 89 18.00 -1.11 8.20
C GLU A 89 16.59 -1.51 8.62
N GLY A 90 16.27 -2.79 8.57
CA GLY A 90 14.94 -3.27 8.94
C GLY A 90 13.87 -3.02 7.88
N MET A 91 12.62 -3.33 8.24
CA MET A 91 11.45 -3.27 7.38
C MET A 91 10.60 -2.05 7.77
N PRO A 92 10.52 -1.01 6.91
CA PRO A 92 9.59 0.07 7.13
C PRO A 92 8.14 -0.39 6.90
N ILE A 93 7.26 0.03 7.80
CA ILE A 93 5.81 -0.14 7.75
C ILE A 93 5.22 1.27 7.81
N PHE A 94 4.73 1.74 6.67
CA PHE A 94 4.09 3.04 6.54
C PHE A 94 2.61 2.88 6.87
N MET A 95 2.20 3.53 7.95
CA MET A 95 0.80 3.65 8.34
C MET A 95 0.29 4.92 7.69
N GLY A 96 -0.46 4.77 6.60
CA GLY A 96 -0.94 5.87 5.78
C GLY A 96 -2.25 6.47 6.27
N GLY A 97 -2.58 7.59 5.64
CA GLY A 97 -3.95 7.94 5.29
C GLY A 97 -4.21 7.49 3.86
N ASP A 98 -4.49 8.40 2.92
CA ASP A 98 -4.87 8.00 1.56
C ASP A 98 -3.76 7.29 0.76
N HIS A 99 -4.12 6.63 -0.35
CA HIS A 99 -3.18 5.81 -1.13
C HIS A 99 -2.15 6.62 -1.94
N SER A 100 -2.28 7.95 -2.02
CA SER A 100 -1.29 8.79 -2.72
C SER A 100 0.10 8.70 -2.07
N ILE A 101 0.18 8.28 -0.81
CA ILE A 101 1.46 8.09 -0.10
C ILE A 101 2.37 7.10 -0.83
N ALA A 102 1.79 6.13 -1.55
CA ALA A 102 2.53 5.11 -2.29
C ALA A 102 3.49 5.73 -3.31
N ALA A 103 3.09 6.86 -3.93
CA ALA A 103 3.95 7.58 -4.86
C ALA A 103 5.28 8.01 -4.20
N GLY A 104 5.27 8.32 -2.90
CA GLY A 104 6.47 8.65 -2.14
C GLY A 104 7.16 7.43 -1.54
N THR A 105 6.42 6.57 -0.83
CA THR A 105 6.98 5.41 -0.13
C THR A 105 7.68 4.47 -1.10
N VAL A 106 7.00 4.06 -2.17
CA VAL A 106 7.55 3.13 -3.16
C VAL A 106 8.68 3.78 -3.96
N ALA A 107 8.64 5.08 -4.25
CA ALA A 107 9.76 5.78 -4.91
C ALA A 107 11.05 5.70 -4.09
N GLY A 108 10.98 5.88 -2.77
CA GLY A 108 12.12 5.73 -1.88
C GLY A 108 12.64 4.29 -1.80
N ILE A 109 11.73 3.32 -1.75
CA ILE A 109 12.09 1.88 -1.75
C ILE A 109 12.70 1.46 -3.10
N ALA A 110 12.17 1.95 -4.22
CA ALA A 110 12.68 1.68 -5.56
C ALA A 110 14.12 2.20 -5.71
N ARG A 111 14.40 3.40 -5.20
CA ARG A 111 15.77 3.94 -5.13
C ARG A 111 16.70 3.01 -4.37
N ARG A 112 16.32 2.59 -3.17
CA ARG A 112 17.11 1.65 -2.35
C ARG A 112 17.39 0.34 -3.08
N ALA A 113 16.37 -0.22 -3.72
CA ALA A 113 16.48 -1.48 -4.47
C ALA A 113 17.45 -1.34 -5.66
N ALA A 114 17.33 -0.25 -6.42
CA ALA A 114 18.21 0.05 -7.56
C ALA A 114 19.68 0.19 -7.14
N GLU A 115 19.97 0.93 -6.06
CA GLU A 115 21.33 1.08 -5.53
C GLU A 115 21.92 -0.24 -5.00
N ALA A 116 21.06 -1.11 -4.46
CA ALA A 116 21.45 -2.45 -4.03
C ALA A 116 21.60 -3.44 -5.20
N GLY A 117 21.31 -3.03 -6.44
CA GLY A 117 21.34 -3.89 -7.62
C GLY A 117 20.29 -5.01 -7.58
N ARG A 118 19.18 -4.80 -6.86
CA ARG A 118 18.09 -5.79 -6.73
C ARG A 118 16.81 -5.26 -7.37
N PRO A 119 16.04 -6.08 -8.11
CA PRO A 119 14.78 -5.64 -8.66
C PRO A 119 13.74 -5.43 -7.56
N LEU A 120 12.99 -4.33 -7.61
CA LEU A 120 11.81 -4.15 -6.77
C LEU A 120 10.58 -4.74 -7.48
N PHE A 121 9.84 -5.54 -6.73
CA PHE A 121 8.51 -6.01 -7.06
C PHE A 121 7.49 -5.32 -6.17
N MET A 122 6.28 -5.15 -6.69
CA MET A 122 5.18 -4.54 -5.97
C MET A 122 3.95 -5.43 -6.01
N LEU A 123 3.41 -5.74 -4.84
CA LEU A 123 2.09 -6.34 -4.68
C LEU A 123 1.11 -5.25 -4.24
N TRP A 124 0.15 -4.95 -5.10
CA TRP A 124 -0.91 -3.96 -4.89
C TRP A 124 -2.20 -4.69 -4.50
N LEU A 125 -2.59 -4.60 -3.23
CA LEU A 125 -3.80 -5.22 -2.70
C LEU A 125 -4.84 -4.13 -2.55
N ASP A 126 -5.85 -4.13 -3.44
CA ASP A 126 -6.74 -2.97 -3.62
C ASP A 126 -8.01 -3.36 -4.40
N ALA A 127 -9.09 -2.59 -4.26
CA ALA A 127 -10.23 -2.61 -5.17
C ALA A 127 -9.97 -1.88 -6.50
N HIS A 128 -9.05 -0.91 -6.50
CA HIS A 128 -8.75 0.04 -7.55
C HIS A 128 -7.32 -0.15 -8.11
N PRO A 129 -7.09 0.12 -9.41
CA PRO A 129 -5.75 0.01 -9.98
C PRO A 129 -4.84 1.20 -9.67
N ASP A 130 -5.42 2.34 -9.32
CA ASP A 130 -4.71 3.58 -9.05
C ASP A 130 -3.74 3.99 -10.17
N PHE A 131 -4.24 3.84 -11.40
CA PHE A 131 -3.46 3.91 -12.64
C PHE A 131 -3.83 5.08 -13.54
N HIS A 132 -4.46 6.13 -12.99
CA HIS A 132 -4.66 7.38 -13.71
C HIS A 132 -3.35 8.17 -13.85
N SER A 133 -3.16 8.84 -14.99
CA SER A 133 -2.28 10.01 -15.09
C SER A 133 -2.96 11.28 -14.55
N LEU A 134 -2.19 12.34 -14.31
CA LEU A 134 -2.73 13.64 -13.89
C LEU A 134 -3.65 14.26 -14.97
N GLU A 135 -3.50 13.92 -16.24
CA GLU A 135 -4.42 14.34 -17.31
C GLU A 135 -5.69 13.50 -17.37
N SER A 136 -5.60 12.20 -17.09
CA SER A 136 -6.71 11.27 -17.28
C SER A 136 -7.73 11.26 -16.13
N THR A 137 -7.31 11.63 -14.91
CA THR A 137 -8.20 11.65 -13.75
C THR A 137 -9.26 12.76 -13.90
N VAL A 138 -10.52 12.37 -13.75
CA VAL A 138 -11.68 13.27 -13.82
C VAL A 138 -12.16 13.72 -12.44
N SER A 139 -11.93 12.90 -11.40
CA SER A 139 -12.22 13.25 -10.02
C SER A 139 -11.23 14.28 -9.48
N GLY A 140 -10.01 14.27 -10.03
CA GLY A 140 -8.88 15.07 -9.60
C GLY A 140 -8.23 14.61 -8.29
N ASN A 141 -8.72 13.50 -7.71
CA ASN A 141 -8.16 12.93 -6.50
C ASN A 141 -6.85 12.21 -6.87
N ILE A 142 -5.75 12.57 -6.22
CA ILE A 142 -4.39 12.09 -6.57
C ILE A 142 -4.14 10.67 -6.06
N HIS A 143 -4.91 10.20 -5.06
CA HIS A 143 -4.80 8.83 -4.56
C HIS A 143 -5.04 7.77 -5.64
N GLY A 144 -5.78 8.06 -6.72
CA GLY A 144 -5.98 7.15 -7.85
C GLY A 144 -4.89 7.18 -8.95
N THR A 145 -3.73 7.79 -8.69
CA THR A 145 -2.62 7.94 -9.66
C THR A 145 -1.27 7.26 -9.33
N PRO A 146 -0.97 6.79 -8.10
CA PRO A 146 0.39 6.43 -7.70
C PRO A 146 0.99 5.29 -8.53
N VAL A 147 0.23 4.28 -8.94
CA VAL A 147 0.82 3.12 -9.66
C VAL A 147 1.27 3.52 -11.07
N ALA A 148 0.52 4.37 -11.75
CA ALA A 148 0.95 4.92 -13.04
C ALA A 148 2.22 5.77 -12.88
N TYR A 149 2.30 6.60 -11.85
CA TYR A 149 3.50 7.38 -11.55
C TYR A 149 4.71 6.49 -11.29
N LEU A 150 4.60 5.54 -10.35
CA LEU A 150 5.69 4.65 -9.91
C LEU A 150 6.23 3.74 -11.03
N THR A 151 5.38 3.39 -11.99
CA THR A 151 5.77 2.60 -13.16
C THR A 151 6.33 3.43 -14.31
N GLY A 152 6.53 4.74 -14.10
CA GLY A 152 7.16 5.63 -15.07
C GLY A 152 6.27 5.98 -16.26
N GLN A 153 4.95 5.91 -16.11
CA GLN A 153 4.05 6.40 -17.15
C GLN A 153 4.24 7.90 -17.37
N ALA A 154 3.92 8.38 -18.57
CA ALA A 154 3.92 9.80 -18.88
C ALA A 154 2.77 10.53 -18.13
N GLY A 155 2.84 11.86 -18.09
CA GLY A 155 1.75 12.69 -17.57
C GLY A 155 1.86 13.12 -16.11
N PHE A 156 3.07 13.03 -15.54
CA PHE A 156 3.37 13.50 -14.18
C PHE A 156 4.38 14.64 -14.14
N GLY A 157 4.99 14.97 -15.28
CA GLY A 157 6.02 16.00 -15.40
C GLY A 157 5.50 17.38 -15.00
N GLY A 158 6.22 18.04 -14.09
CA GLY A 158 5.82 19.34 -13.55
C GLY A 158 4.73 19.29 -12.49
N GLY A 159 4.09 18.13 -12.27
CA GLY A 159 3.09 17.90 -11.22
C GLY A 159 3.65 17.18 -9.99
N LEU A 160 4.37 16.08 -10.20
CA LEU A 160 5.05 15.31 -9.16
C LEU A 160 6.58 15.39 -9.36
N PRO A 161 7.38 15.18 -8.29
CA PRO A 161 8.85 15.15 -8.42
C PRO A 161 9.30 14.05 -9.40
N PRO A 162 10.47 14.18 -10.04
CA PRO A 162 11.00 13.13 -10.90
C PRO A 162 11.42 11.91 -10.08
N LEU A 163 11.14 10.70 -10.59
CA LEU A 163 11.57 9.45 -9.99
C LEU A 163 13.07 9.21 -10.19
N GLN A 164 13.75 8.81 -9.12
CA GLN A 164 15.16 8.36 -9.18
C GLN A 164 15.28 6.90 -9.65
N ALA A 165 14.24 6.11 -9.41
CA ALA A 165 14.07 4.75 -9.91
C ALA A 165 12.58 4.47 -10.11
N THR A 166 12.23 3.72 -11.14
CA THR A 166 10.87 3.26 -11.42
C THR A 166 10.72 1.78 -11.07
N VAL A 167 9.47 1.34 -10.88
CA VAL A 167 9.12 -0.08 -10.81
C VAL A 167 8.77 -0.55 -12.21
N ASP A 168 9.43 -1.61 -12.71
CA ASP A 168 9.05 -2.21 -13.99
C ASP A 168 7.59 -2.70 -13.90
N PRO A 169 6.66 -2.26 -14.78
CA PRO A 169 5.29 -2.75 -14.80
C PRO A 169 5.16 -4.28 -14.72
N LYS A 170 6.08 -5.02 -15.34
CA LYS A 170 6.06 -6.51 -15.33
C LYS A 170 6.33 -7.10 -13.95
N ARG A 171 6.81 -6.31 -13.01
CA ARG A 171 7.08 -6.65 -11.60
C ARG A 171 6.01 -6.13 -10.65
N VAL A 172 4.90 -5.63 -11.19
CA VAL A 172 3.71 -5.25 -10.42
C VAL A 172 2.62 -6.30 -10.60
N ALA A 173 2.06 -6.75 -9.48
CA ALA A 173 0.84 -7.55 -9.44
C ALA A 173 -0.23 -6.84 -8.61
N MET A 174 -1.43 -6.71 -9.18
CA MET A 174 -2.61 -6.17 -8.51
C MET A 174 -3.56 -7.31 -8.19
N LEU A 175 -4.03 -7.42 -6.95
CA LEU A 175 -5.01 -8.43 -6.52
C LEU A 175 -6.21 -7.75 -5.87
N GLY A 176 -7.41 -8.19 -6.24
CA GLY A 176 -8.67 -7.70 -5.66
C GLY A 176 -9.38 -6.63 -6.50
N ILE A 177 -8.81 -6.30 -7.67
CA ILE A 177 -9.31 -5.26 -8.57
C ILE A 177 -10.75 -5.54 -8.98
N ARG A 178 -11.60 -4.53 -8.85
CA ARG A 178 -13.03 -4.64 -9.16
C ARG A 178 -13.74 -3.30 -9.43
N SER A 179 -13.02 -2.20 -9.36
CA SER A 179 -13.49 -0.87 -9.74
C SER A 179 -12.43 -0.22 -10.62
N VAL A 180 -12.71 -0.13 -11.92
CA VAL A 180 -11.71 0.28 -12.92
C VAL A 180 -12.33 1.26 -13.89
N ASP A 181 -11.73 2.44 -14.01
CA ASP A 181 -12.21 3.44 -14.95
C ASP A 181 -11.78 3.11 -16.40
N PRO A 182 -12.53 3.55 -17.42
CA PRO A 182 -12.20 3.27 -18.82
C PRO A 182 -10.78 3.71 -19.22
N ALA A 183 -10.29 4.84 -18.68
CA ALA A 183 -8.95 5.34 -18.96
C ALA A 183 -7.86 4.42 -18.38
N GLU A 184 -8.04 3.96 -17.14
CA GLU A 184 -7.12 3.03 -16.48
C GLU A 184 -7.10 1.70 -17.21
N ARG A 185 -8.27 1.16 -17.59
CA ARG A 185 -8.36 -0.09 -18.36
C ARG A 185 -7.58 -0.03 -19.67
N LEU A 186 -7.66 1.09 -20.39
CA LEU A 186 -6.91 1.29 -21.63
C LEU A 186 -5.39 1.36 -21.40
N ALA A 187 -4.97 2.05 -20.32
CA ALA A 187 -3.57 2.17 -19.95
C ALA A 187 -2.99 0.81 -19.49
N LEU A 188 -3.72 0.07 -18.67
CA LEU A 188 -3.32 -1.24 -18.13
C LEU A 188 -3.16 -2.30 -19.23
N ALA A 189 -3.98 -2.25 -20.28
CA ALA A 189 -3.93 -3.22 -21.38
C ALA A 189 -2.57 -3.29 -22.11
N HIS A 190 -1.74 -2.24 -22.00
CA HIS A 190 -0.49 -2.11 -22.75
C HIS A 190 0.75 -1.94 -21.87
N CYS A 191 0.61 -1.78 -20.56
CA CYS A 191 1.75 -1.45 -19.69
C CYS A 191 2.51 -2.68 -19.16
N GLY A 192 1.88 -3.85 -19.08
CA GLY A 192 2.50 -5.10 -18.63
C GLY A 192 2.33 -5.44 -17.14
N VAL A 193 1.53 -4.66 -16.41
CA VAL A 193 1.09 -4.99 -15.04
C VAL A 193 0.24 -6.26 -15.04
N SER A 194 0.46 -7.14 -14.06
CA SER A 194 -0.39 -8.31 -13.86
C SER A 194 -1.61 -7.93 -13.02
N VAL A 195 -2.81 -7.97 -13.61
CA VAL A 195 -4.05 -7.63 -12.92
C VAL A 195 -4.84 -8.90 -12.64
N PHE A 196 -5.11 -9.17 -11.36
CA PHE A 196 -5.95 -10.25 -10.88
C PHE A 196 -7.20 -9.64 -10.23
N ASP A 197 -8.25 -9.52 -11.05
CA ASP A 197 -9.55 -9.05 -10.58
C ASP A 197 -10.24 -10.10 -9.69
N MET A 198 -11.38 -9.72 -9.11
CA MET A 198 -12.14 -10.65 -8.26
C MET A 198 -12.61 -11.89 -9.01
N ARG A 199 -12.86 -11.81 -10.32
CA ARG A 199 -13.22 -12.98 -11.13
C ARG A 199 -12.06 -13.96 -11.22
N ALA A 200 -10.83 -13.49 -11.42
CA ALA A 200 -9.65 -14.36 -11.42
C ALA A 200 -9.47 -15.05 -10.06
N ILE A 201 -9.73 -14.34 -8.96
CA ILE A 201 -9.71 -14.91 -7.60
C ILE A 201 -10.81 -15.97 -7.44
N ASP A 202 -12.04 -15.70 -7.89
CA ASP A 202 -13.17 -16.63 -7.82
C ASP A 202 -12.92 -17.91 -8.63
N GLU A 203 -12.34 -17.79 -9.84
CA GLU A 203 -12.13 -18.91 -10.75
C GLU A 203 -10.90 -19.76 -10.41
N HIS A 204 -9.85 -19.16 -9.81
CA HIS A 204 -8.56 -19.82 -9.61
C HIS A 204 -8.13 -19.95 -8.15
N GLY A 205 -8.76 -19.20 -7.25
CA GLY A 205 -8.33 -18.99 -5.87
C GLY A 205 -7.15 -18.02 -5.78
N ILE A 206 -7.05 -17.32 -4.65
CA ILE A 206 -6.02 -16.31 -4.43
C ILE A 206 -4.59 -16.90 -4.34
N ALA A 207 -4.46 -18.11 -3.78
CA ALA A 207 -3.15 -18.71 -3.52
C ALA A 207 -2.38 -19.10 -4.80
N PRO A 208 -2.96 -19.77 -5.80
CA PRO A 208 -2.24 -20.05 -7.05
C PRO A 208 -1.76 -18.80 -7.78
N LEU A 209 -2.54 -17.72 -7.74
CA LEU A 209 -2.20 -16.44 -8.36
C LEU A 209 -1.01 -15.78 -7.65
N LEU A 210 -1.08 -15.70 -6.32
CA LEU A 210 -0.02 -15.12 -5.49
C LEU A 210 1.27 -15.96 -5.53
N SER A 211 1.18 -17.30 -5.48
CA SER A 211 2.34 -18.19 -5.52
C SER A 211 3.19 -17.95 -6.77
N ARG A 212 2.57 -17.87 -7.95
CA ARG A 212 3.28 -17.63 -9.21
C ARG A 212 4.00 -16.29 -9.21
N PHE A 213 3.42 -15.26 -8.58
CA PHE A 213 4.07 -13.97 -8.45
C PHE A 213 5.27 -14.05 -7.51
N LEU A 214 5.12 -14.66 -6.33
CA LEU A 214 6.21 -14.82 -5.36
C LEU A 214 7.36 -15.66 -5.90
N ASP A 215 7.08 -16.70 -6.69
CA ASP A 215 8.09 -17.52 -7.36
C ASP A 215 8.95 -16.66 -8.31
N ARG A 216 8.34 -15.72 -9.05
CA ARG A 216 9.07 -14.79 -9.93
C ARG A 216 9.92 -13.82 -9.13
N VAL A 217 9.39 -13.26 -8.04
CA VAL A 217 10.15 -12.38 -7.16
C VAL A 217 11.40 -13.10 -6.64
N ALA A 218 11.25 -14.33 -6.15
CA ALA A 218 12.36 -15.15 -5.66
C ALA A 218 13.37 -15.50 -6.77
N ALA A 219 12.90 -15.92 -7.94
CA ALA A 219 13.74 -16.28 -9.08
C ALA A 219 14.60 -15.11 -9.59
N GLU A 220 14.10 -13.88 -9.51
CA GLU A 220 14.84 -12.67 -9.88
C GLU A 220 15.65 -12.07 -8.72
N GLY A 221 15.67 -12.71 -7.54
CA GLY A 221 16.36 -12.19 -6.36
C GLY A 221 15.78 -10.86 -5.86
N GLY A 222 14.49 -10.61 -6.15
CA GLY A 222 13.82 -9.35 -5.93
C GLY A 222 13.54 -9.01 -4.46
N LEU A 223 13.33 -7.73 -4.22
CA LEU A 223 12.71 -7.20 -3.01
C LEU A 223 11.21 -7.03 -3.26
N LEU A 224 10.38 -7.24 -2.24
CA LEU A 224 8.93 -7.09 -2.36
C LEU A 224 8.40 -5.96 -1.48
N HIS A 225 7.84 -4.94 -2.12
CA HIS A 225 6.96 -3.98 -1.46
C HIS A 225 5.51 -4.48 -1.54
N VAL A 226 4.80 -4.45 -0.41
CA VAL A 226 3.36 -4.73 -0.35
C VAL A 226 2.64 -3.43 -0.02
N SER A 227 1.70 -3.03 -0.87
CA SER A 227 0.82 -1.90 -0.59
C SER A 227 -0.58 -2.47 -0.31
N LEU A 228 -1.03 -2.35 0.93
CA LEU A 228 -2.32 -2.87 1.39
C LEU A 228 -3.31 -1.71 1.58
N ASP A 229 -4.23 -1.57 0.64
CA ASP A 229 -5.44 -0.79 0.82
C ASP A 229 -6.45 -1.55 1.70
N VAL A 230 -7.16 -0.84 2.57
CA VAL A 230 -8.28 -1.43 3.32
C VAL A 230 -9.36 -1.95 2.38
N ASP A 231 -9.66 -1.24 1.29
CA ASP A 231 -10.72 -1.60 0.36
C ASP A 231 -10.39 -2.83 -0.51
N PHE A 232 -9.18 -3.39 -0.44
CA PHE A 232 -8.93 -4.76 -0.88
C PHE A 232 -9.95 -5.74 -0.27
N LEU A 233 -10.28 -5.49 1.00
CA LEU A 233 -11.19 -6.29 1.81
C LEU A 233 -12.66 -5.97 1.49
N ASP A 234 -13.52 -6.96 1.67
CA ASP A 234 -14.96 -6.70 1.54
C ASP A 234 -15.45 -5.73 2.63
N PRO A 235 -16.30 -4.73 2.29
CA PRO A 235 -16.83 -3.77 3.26
C PRO A 235 -17.61 -4.40 4.42
N SER A 236 -18.15 -5.62 4.26
CA SER A 236 -18.81 -6.34 5.34
C SER A 236 -17.89 -6.72 6.49
N ILE A 237 -16.57 -6.76 6.26
CA ILE A 237 -15.53 -7.02 7.29
C ILE A 237 -14.65 -5.81 7.59
N ALA A 238 -14.49 -4.90 6.63
CA ALA A 238 -13.64 -3.72 6.71
C ALA A 238 -14.40 -2.46 6.24
N PRO A 239 -15.41 -1.99 6.98
CA PRO A 239 -16.23 -0.84 6.56
C PRO A 239 -15.48 0.50 6.60
N ALA A 240 -14.33 0.58 7.26
CA ALA A 240 -13.63 1.84 7.55
C ALA A 240 -12.79 2.37 6.39
N VAL A 241 -13.42 2.63 5.24
CA VAL A 241 -12.73 3.14 4.05
C VAL A 241 -13.57 4.17 3.30
N GLY A 242 -12.91 5.15 2.67
CA GLY A 242 -13.56 6.25 1.95
C GLY A 242 -14.38 5.79 0.75
N THR A 243 -13.83 4.85 -0.03
CA THR A 243 -14.35 4.39 -1.32
C THR A 243 -14.64 2.89 -1.27
N THR A 244 -15.77 2.51 -0.66
CA THR A 244 -16.13 1.08 -0.57
C THR A 244 -16.57 0.50 -1.92
N VAL A 245 -16.07 -0.71 -2.24
CA VAL A 245 -16.54 -1.51 -3.38
C VAL A 245 -16.90 -2.91 -2.92
N GLN A 246 -18.14 -3.35 -3.18
CA GLN A 246 -18.64 -4.66 -2.75
C GLN A 246 -17.93 -5.82 -3.46
N GLY A 247 -17.92 -7.00 -2.82
CA GLY A 247 -17.35 -8.22 -3.39
C GLY A 247 -15.82 -8.23 -3.29
N GLY A 248 -15.28 -7.77 -2.16
CA GLY A 248 -13.83 -7.77 -1.90
C GLY A 248 -13.32 -9.08 -1.31
N ALA A 249 -12.02 -9.12 -1.01
CA ALA A 249 -11.42 -10.28 -0.38
C ALA A 249 -12.03 -10.54 1.00
N THR A 250 -12.31 -11.81 1.27
CA THR A 250 -12.76 -12.24 2.60
C THR A 250 -11.61 -12.20 3.60
N PHE A 251 -11.93 -12.27 4.89
CA PHE A 251 -10.93 -12.37 5.95
C PHE A 251 -9.99 -13.57 5.73
N ARG A 252 -10.52 -14.71 5.28
CA ARG A 252 -9.75 -15.94 5.07
C ARG A 252 -8.74 -15.78 3.93
N GLU A 253 -9.14 -15.13 2.84
CA GLU A 253 -8.25 -14.88 1.70
C GLU A 253 -7.17 -13.88 2.07
N ALA A 254 -7.53 -12.76 2.70
CA ALA A 254 -6.56 -11.78 3.15
C ALA A 254 -5.57 -12.36 4.17
N HIS A 255 -6.05 -13.17 5.13
CA HIS A 255 -5.19 -13.85 6.08
C HIS A 255 -4.21 -14.80 5.38
N LEU A 256 -4.71 -15.61 4.44
CA LEU A 256 -3.87 -16.53 3.65
C LEU A 256 -2.81 -15.78 2.82
N VAL A 257 -3.16 -14.64 2.21
CA VAL A 257 -2.19 -13.78 1.51
C VAL A 257 -1.05 -13.38 2.44
N MET A 258 -1.36 -12.95 3.67
CA MET A 258 -0.35 -12.53 4.64
C MET A 258 0.52 -13.70 5.12
N GLU A 259 -0.05 -14.89 5.33
CA GLU A 259 0.71 -16.10 5.65
C GLU A 259 1.67 -16.50 4.51
N MET A 260 1.20 -16.47 3.25
CA MET A 260 2.06 -16.75 2.09
C MET A 260 3.18 -15.72 1.93
N LEU A 261 2.88 -14.44 2.17
CA LEU A 261 3.88 -13.38 2.18
C LEU A 261 4.93 -13.59 3.28
N HIS A 262 4.51 -14.02 4.48
CA HIS A 262 5.41 -14.38 5.56
C HIS A 262 6.36 -15.52 5.14
N ASP A 263 5.78 -16.62 4.65
CA ASP A 263 6.51 -17.85 4.29
C ASP A 263 7.51 -17.61 3.16
N SER A 264 7.23 -16.65 2.26
CA SER A 264 8.14 -16.27 1.19
C SER A 264 9.44 -15.63 1.69
N ALA A 265 9.40 -14.96 2.86
CA ALA A 265 10.47 -14.11 3.39
C ALA A 265 10.94 -12.97 2.45
N LEU A 266 10.18 -12.65 1.40
CA LEU A 266 10.55 -11.66 0.37
C LEU A 266 10.20 -10.22 0.74
N VAL A 267 9.22 -10.02 1.63
CA VAL A 267 8.69 -8.69 1.97
C VAL A 267 9.74 -7.83 2.67
N SER A 268 10.04 -6.69 2.06
CA SER A 268 11.02 -5.69 2.52
C SER A 268 10.39 -4.41 3.05
N SER A 269 9.16 -4.10 2.66
CA SER A 269 8.44 -2.88 3.08
C SER A 269 6.94 -3.06 2.92
N LEU A 270 6.15 -2.33 3.72
CA LEU A 270 4.70 -2.41 3.75
C LEU A 270 4.06 -1.02 3.84
N ASP A 271 3.07 -0.75 3.01
CA ASP A 271 2.10 0.34 3.22
C ASP A 271 0.78 -0.23 3.73
N ILE A 272 0.13 0.47 4.66
CA ILE A 272 -1.22 0.21 5.15
C ILE A 272 -2.00 1.51 5.03
N VAL A 273 -2.93 1.61 4.08
CA VAL A 273 -3.53 2.88 3.65
C VAL A 273 -5.06 2.84 3.68
N GLU A 274 -5.68 4.00 3.47
CA GLU A 274 -7.13 4.25 3.35
C GLU A 274 -7.99 3.88 4.57
N LEU A 275 -7.37 3.49 5.69
CA LEU A 275 -8.08 3.30 6.95
C LEU A 275 -8.67 4.64 7.39
N ASN A 276 -9.99 4.73 7.38
CA ASN A 276 -10.76 5.88 7.85
C ASN A 276 -11.53 5.54 9.14
N PRO A 277 -10.95 5.82 10.33
CA PRO A 277 -11.55 5.48 11.62
C PRO A 277 -12.92 6.12 11.87
N PHE A 278 -13.24 7.24 11.21
CA PHE A 278 -14.56 7.86 11.32
C PHE A 278 -15.68 6.94 10.80
N LEU A 279 -15.35 6.06 9.86
CA LEU A 279 -16.28 5.10 9.24
C LEU A 279 -16.19 3.72 9.88
N ASP A 280 -15.30 3.55 10.87
CA ASP A 280 -15.09 2.25 11.49
C ASP A 280 -16.15 1.92 12.53
N GLU A 281 -16.47 0.64 12.63
CA GLU A 281 -17.41 0.12 13.61
C GLU A 281 -16.65 -0.40 14.83
N ARG A 282 -16.50 0.44 15.86
CA ARG A 282 -15.81 0.08 17.12
C ARG A 282 -14.38 -0.44 16.91
N GLY A 283 -13.65 0.13 15.96
CA GLY A 283 -12.25 -0.25 15.69
C GLY A 283 -12.10 -1.59 14.98
N ARG A 284 -13.18 -2.15 14.43
CA ARG A 284 -13.20 -3.47 13.78
C ARG A 284 -12.16 -3.56 12.67
N THR A 285 -12.12 -2.57 11.79
CA THR A 285 -11.21 -2.56 10.63
C THR A 285 -9.77 -2.36 11.06
N ALA A 286 -9.52 -1.44 12.00
CA ALA A 286 -8.18 -1.24 12.55
C ALA A 286 -7.63 -2.52 13.21
N THR A 287 -8.45 -3.22 14.00
CA THR A 287 -8.08 -4.49 14.65
C THR A 287 -7.83 -5.61 13.64
N LEU A 288 -8.63 -5.64 12.57
CA LEU A 288 -8.45 -6.57 11.46
C LEU A 288 -7.09 -6.39 10.78
N LEU A 289 -6.74 -5.15 10.43
CA LEU A 289 -5.44 -4.82 9.80
C LEU A 289 -4.27 -5.18 10.72
N VAL A 290 -4.35 -4.90 12.02
CA VAL A 290 -3.33 -5.35 12.98
C VAL A 290 -3.17 -6.87 12.97
N GLY A 291 -4.28 -7.61 12.86
CA GLY A 291 -4.28 -9.06 12.68
C GLY A 291 -3.58 -9.51 11.39
N LEU A 292 -3.84 -8.83 10.26
CA LEU A 292 -3.21 -9.12 8.98
C LEU A 292 -1.70 -8.86 9.01
N VAL A 293 -1.27 -7.71 9.56
CA VAL A 293 0.16 -7.41 9.73
C VAL A 293 0.84 -8.41 10.66
N ALA A 294 0.17 -8.82 11.73
CA ALA A 294 0.70 -9.86 12.60
C ALA A 294 0.86 -11.20 11.87
N SER A 295 -0.04 -11.53 10.95
CA SER A 295 0.03 -12.75 10.11
C SER A 295 1.22 -12.67 9.15
N LEU A 296 1.43 -11.52 8.51
CA LEU A 296 2.60 -11.23 7.67
C LEU A 296 3.92 -11.37 8.44
N LEU A 297 3.90 -11.03 9.72
CA LEU A 297 5.04 -11.13 10.62
C LEU A 297 5.15 -12.49 11.32
N GLY A 298 4.30 -13.46 10.94
CA GLY A 298 4.46 -14.86 11.31
C GLY A 298 3.51 -15.38 12.37
N ARG A 299 2.54 -14.58 12.84
CA ARG A 299 1.49 -15.10 13.70
C ARG A 299 0.75 -16.24 13.00
N ARG A 300 0.82 -17.44 13.56
CA ARG A 300 0.07 -18.60 13.05
C ARG A 300 -1.22 -18.77 13.84
N VAL A 301 -2.19 -19.46 13.25
CA VAL A 301 -3.44 -19.85 13.92
C VAL A 301 -3.18 -20.62 15.22
N MET A 302 -2.16 -21.49 15.23
CA MET A 302 -1.78 -22.29 16.42
C MET A 302 -1.19 -21.44 17.56
N ASP A 303 -0.76 -20.21 17.29
CA ASP A 303 -0.15 -19.30 18.25
C ASP A 303 -1.18 -18.31 18.84
N ARG A 304 -2.47 -18.50 18.57
CA ARG A 304 -3.57 -17.62 19.02
C ARG A 304 -4.37 -18.25 20.15
N PRO A 305 -3.92 -18.19 21.41
CA PRO A 305 -4.71 -18.63 22.56
C PRO A 305 -6.00 -17.81 22.66
N THR A 306 -7.14 -18.49 22.83
CA THR A 306 -8.40 -17.83 23.16
C THR A 306 -8.41 -17.60 24.67
N TRP A 307 -8.05 -16.39 25.11
CA TRP A 307 -8.26 -16.00 26.50
C TRP A 307 -9.71 -15.58 26.64
N SER A 308 -10.57 -16.49 27.09
CA SER A 308 -11.92 -16.15 27.54
C SER A 308 -11.78 -15.28 28.80
N PHE A 309 -12.25 -14.05 28.74
CA PHE A 309 -12.63 -13.27 29.92
C PHE A 309 -14.15 -13.20 29.98
#